data_AF-A0A3D1A2B9-F1
#
_entry.id   AF-A0A3D1A2B9-F1
#
_cell.length_a   1.000
_cell.length_b   1.000
_cell.length_c   1.000
_cell.angle_alpha   90.00
_cell.angle_beta   90.00
_cell.angle_gamma   90.00
#
_symmetry.space_group_name_H-M   'P 1'
#
loop_
_entity.id
_entity.type
_entity.pdbx_description
1 polymer ?
#
loop_
_entity_poly.entity_id
_entity_poly.type
_entity_poly.pdbx_seq_one_letter_code
_entity_poly.pdbx_strand_id
1 'polypeptide(L)'
;MTKLLLPLLFLFPAGATAQPPFDLNAVTLETVSQLPLPEAPSVAVPLRAGLRGDDKYFNGYVLKAIDYLYKNYGLLGYDISSILTHDIEYHTFGTIKARHAPLTMCVAAQMEIILTAFDLYAAETGDYSVYNYLPKRSFEGLAITDLKGHIWVNHAFKADGTADALINFGMGERRTFDRLLPGDFVNINRTTRTGHAVTFIGYISKTGKMLPSYGADVVGFKYFSSQGLREAGQGGFDYRYAVFSKHGCPEMPYKRDCNVIYSTDQLYLNTGTMLAPAYWTGVMPQAAGEEAGETVLNRSFFNGITTDD
;
A
#
# COMPACT_ATOMS: atom_id res chain seq x y z
N MET A 1 -18.01 44.66 -50.48
CA MET A 1 -19.44 44.32 -50.55
C MET A 1 -19.58 42.90 -51.06
N THR A 2 -19.83 41.97 -50.13
CA THR A 2 -20.73 40.81 -50.22
C THR A 2 -21.08 40.23 -51.60
N LYS A 3 -20.77 38.94 -51.81
CA LYS A 3 -21.79 37.88 -52.02
C LYS A 3 -21.18 36.49 -51.85
N LEU A 4 -21.69 35.79 -50.82
CA LEU A 4 -21.51 34.36 -50.53
C LEU A 4 -22.15 33.51 -51.64
N LEU A 5 -21.50 32.39 -51.95
CA LEU A 5 -22.08 31.23 -52.64
C LEU A 5 -22.10 30.06 -51.65
N LEU A 6 -23.31 29.64 -51.29
CA LEU A 6 -23.60 28.40 -50.57
C LEU A 6 -23.53 27.22 -51.54
N PRO A 7 -23.16 26.03 -51.05
CA PRO A 7 -23.89 24.82 -51.41
C PRO A 7 -24.46 24.13 -50.18
N LEU A 8 -25.75 23.78 -50.28
CA LEU A 8 -26.47 22.86 -49.42
C LEU A 8 -25.78 21.49 -49.45
N LEU A 9 -25.34 21.00 -48.30
CA LEU A 9 -25.05 19.59 -48.05
C LEU A 9 -26.21 19.00 -47.23
N PHE A 10 -26.85 18.00 -47.83
CA PHE A 10 -27.88 17.18 -47.22
C PHE A 10 -27.31 16.41 -46.02
N LEU A 11 -27.79 16.71 -44.81
CA LEU A 11 -27.62 15.86 -43.64
C LEU A 11 -28.79 14.87 -43.59
N PHE A 12 -28.50 13.59 -43.79
CA PHE A 12 -29.40 12.51 -43.41
C PHE A 12 -29.42 12.37 -41.88
N PRO A 13 -30.58 12.29 -41.22
CA PRO A 13 -30.63 11.94 -39.81
C PRO A 13 -30.34 10.43 -39.68
N ALA A 14 -29.22 10.10 -39.04
CA ALA A 14 -29.02 8.76 -38.50
C ALA A 14 -30.10 8.53 -37.43
N GLY A 15 -31.05 7.63 -37.72
CA GLY A 15 -32.09 7.27 -36.77
C GLY A 15 -31.48 6.59 -35.56
N ALA A 16 -31.41 7.29 -34.43
CA ALA A 16 -31.23 6.67 -33.14
C ALA A 16 -32.55 5.98 -32.78
N THR A 17 -32.61 4.65 -32.95
CA THR A 17 -33.68 3.84 -32.39
C THR A 17 -33.58 3.93 -30.86
N ALA A 18 -34.55 4.59 -30.23
CA ALA A 18 -34.68 4.60 -28.78
C ALA A 18 -34.77 3.15 -28.29
N GLN A 19 -33.80 2.73 -27.48
CA GLN A 19 -33.90 1.45 -26.78
C GLN A 19 -35.12 1.51 -25.85
N PRO A 20 -35.93 0.43 -25.78
CA PRO A 20 -37.06 0.38 -24.86
C PRO A 20 -36.58 0.58 -23.42
N PRO A 21 -37.42 1.18 -22.55
CA PRO A 21 -37.09 1.38 -21.14
C PRO A 21 -36.73 0.03 -20.50
N PHE A 22 -35.59 0.02 -19.80
CA PHE A 22 -35.09 -1.18 -19.13
C PHE A 22 -36.07 -1.60 -18.03
N ASP A 23 -36.70 -2.77 -18.20
CA ASP A 23 -37.59 -3.35 -17.20
C ASP A 23 -36.83 -4.38 -16.35
N LEU A 24 -36.59 -4.00 -15.09
CA LEU A 24 -35.91 -4.85 -14.09
C LEU A 24 -36.64 -6.17 -13.84
N ASN A 25 -37.95 -6.25 -14.11
CA ASN A 25 -38.73 -7.48 -13.89
C ASN A 25 -38.62 -8.47 -15.06
N ALA A 26 -38.07 -8.05 -16.20
CA ALA A 26 -37.87 -8.90 -17.37
C ALA A 26 -36.47 -9.56 -17.42
N VAL A 27 -35.63 -9.31 -16.41
CA VAL A 27 -34.28 -9.86 -16.33
C VAL A 27 -34.34 -11.30 -15.79
N THR A 28 -34.17 -12.29 -16.66
CA THR A 28 -34.00 -13.69 -16.27
C THR A 28 -32.52 -14.03 -16.08
N LEU A 29 -32.22 -15.12 -15.36
CA LEU A 29 -30.85 -15.62 -15.19
C LEU A 29 -30.18 -15.92 -16.53
N GLU A 30 -30.96 -16.33 -17.53
CA GLU A 30 -30.52 -16.61 -18.88
C GLU A 30 -30.12 -15.31 -19.61
N THR A 31 -30.90 -14.23 -19.43
CA THR A 31 -30.57 -12.89 -19.93
C THR A 31 -29.27 -12.35 -19.32
N VAL A 32 -29.05 -12.56 -18.02
CA VAL A 32 -27.80 -12.14 -17.34
C VAL A 32 -26.59 -12.92 -17.87
N SER A 33 -26.75 -14.21 -18.18
CA SER A 33 -25.67 -15.05 -18.70
C SER A 33 -25.23 -14.70 -20.12
N GLN A 34 -26.08 -13.98 -20.87
CA GLN A 34 -25.82 -13.57 -22.26
C GLN A 34 -25.40 -12.10 -22.39
N LEU A 35 -25.33 -11.35 -21.28
CA LEU A 35 -24.83 -9.99 -21.32
C LEU A 35 -23.33 -9.99 -21.67
N PRO A 36 -22.90 -9.26 -22.71
CA PRO A 36 -21.48 -9.05 -22.96
C PRO A 36 -20.91 -8.26 -21.79
N LEU A 37 -20.20 -8.95 -20.90
CA LEU A 37 -19.43 -8.29 -19.85
C LEU A 37 -18.37 -7.43 -20.54
N PRO A 38 -18.16 -6.18 -20.12
CA PRO A 38 -17.01 -5.41 -20.58
C PRO A 38 -15.75 -6.25 -20.32
N GLU A 39 -14.78 -6.22 -21.25
CA GLU A 39 -13.50 -6.86 -21.01
C GLU A 39 -12.97 -6.36 -19.67
N ALA A 40 -12.89 -7.26 -18.69
CA ALA A 40 -12.26 -6.95 -17.43
C ALA A 40 -10.83 -6.50 -17.77
N PRO A 41 -10.37 -5.33 -17.29
CA PRO A 41 -8.98 -4.95 -17.47
C PRO A 41 -8.14 -6.13 -17.00
N SER A 42 -7.18 -6.55 -17.83
CA SER A 42 -6.35 -7.72 -17.57
C SER A 42 -5.48 -7.47 -16.33
N VAL A 43 -6.04 -7.66 -15.14
CA VAL A 43 -5.26 -7.79 -13.91
C VAL A 43 -4.77 -9.22 -13.88
N ALA A 44 -3.77 -9.50 -14.72
CA ALA A 44 -3.11 -10.79 -14.80
C ALA A 44 -1.65 -10.65 -14.36
N VAL A 45 -1.46 -10.45 -13.07
CA VAL A 45 -0.50 -11.29 -12.34
C VAL A 45 -1.20 -11.70 -11.05
N PRO A 46 -1.80 -12.90 -10.97
CA PRO A 46 -1.92 -13.51 -9.65
C PRO A 46 -0.48 -13.65 -9.17
N LEU A 47 -0.10 -12.88 -8.15
CA LEU A 47 1.07 -13.21 -7.34
C LEU A 47 0.76 -14.58 -6.77
N ARG A 48 1.13 -15.65 -7.49
CA ARG A 48 1.18 -16.98 -6.93
C ARG A 48 2.18 -16.86 -5.80
N ALA A 49 1.66 -16.78 -4.56
CA ALA A 49 2.42 -17.10 -3.38
C ALA A 49 3.05 -18.46 -3.65
N GLY A 50 4.35 -18.47 -3.98
CA GLY A 50 5.06 -19.68 -4.29
C GLY A 50 4.89 -20.65 -3.12
N LEU A 51 4.54 -21.88 -3.44
CA LEU A 51 4.50 -22.99 -2.49
C LEU A 51 5.88 -23.07 -1.80
N ARG A 52 5.93 -22.67 -0.52
CA ARG A 52 7.11 -22.65 0.37
C ARG A 52 8.22 -21.68 -0.03
N GLY A 53 7.89 -20.41 -0.25
CA GLY A 53 8.88 -19.34 -0.07
C GLY A 53 9.25 -19.29 1.41
N ASP A 54 10.46 -19.76 1.74
CA ASP A 54 11.12 -19.72 3.05
C ASP A 54 10.18 -19.45 4.25
N ASP A 55 9.76 -20.52 4.93
CA ASP A 55 8.83 -20.50 6.08
C ASP A 55 9.27 -19.53 7.21
N LYS A 56 10.49 -19.00 7.11
CA LYS A 56 11.02 -17.90 7.92
C LYS A 56 10.27 -16.58 7.77
N TYR A 57 9.70 -16.26 6.61
CA TYR A 57 9.19 -14.93 6.31
C TYR A 57 7.67 -14.83 6.24
N PHE A 58 7.13 -13.71 6.73
CA PHE A 58 5.68 -13.47 6.77
C PHE A 58 5.12 -12.86 5.47
N ASN A 59 5.97 -12.66 4.46
CA ASN A 59 5.64 -12.03 3.18
C ASN A 59 4.40 -12.60 2.51
N GLY A 60 4.17 -13.92 2.61
CA GLY A 60 2.98 -14.56 2.04
C GLY A 60 1.67 -13.97 2.60
N TYR A 61 1.60 -13.76 3.92
CA TYR A 61 0.43 -13.16 4.57
C TYR A 61 0.35 -11.65 4.35
N VAL A 62 1.49 -10.96 4.25
CA VAL A 62 1.53 -9.54 3.85
C VAL A 62 0.92 -9.35 2.46
N LEU A 63 1.27 -10.20 1.48
CA LEU A 63 0.72 -10.12 0.13
C LEU A 63 -0.78 -10.46 0.09
N LYS A 64 -1.23 -11.47 0.87
CA LYS A 64 -2.67 -11.76 1.02
C LYS A 64 -3.43 -10.58 1.62
N ALA A 65 -2.86 -9.92 2.62
CA ALA A 65 -3.43 -8.72 3.22
C ALA A 65 -3.54 -7.57 2.21
N ILE A 66 -2.53 -7.37 1.38
CA ILE A 66 -2.57 -6.38 0.30
C ILE A 66 -3.69 -6.67 -0.69
N ASP A 67 -3.82 -7.92 -1.15
CA ASP A 67 -4.90 -8.33 -2.06
C ASP A 67 -6.28 -8.10 -1.44
N TYR A 68 -6.44 -8.44 -0.15
CA TYR A 68 -7.67 -8.18 0.59
C TYR A 68 -7.98 -6.69 0.70
N LEU A 69 -7.00 -5.87 1.10
CA LEU A 69 -7.18 -4.44 1.31
C LEU A 69 -7.45 -3.71 0.00
N TYR A 70 -6.74 -4.04 -1.08
CA TYR A 70 -7.01 -3.45 -2.38
C TYR A 70 -8.41 -3.80 -2.87
N LYS A 71 -8.83 -5.07 -2.74
CA LYS A 71 -10.14 -5.54 -3.21
C LYS A 71 -11.31 -4.87 -2.47
N ASN A 72 -11.17 -4.66 -1.16
CA ASN A 72 -12.28 -4.22 -0.31
C ASN A 72 -12.22 -2.73 0.05
N TYR A 73 -11.03 -2.13 0.04
CA TYR A 73 -10.77 -0.76 0.51
C TYR A 73 -9.86 0.04 -0.44
N GLY A 74 -9.57 -0.49 -1.63
CA GLY A 74 -8.78 0.18 -2.66
C GLY A 74 -9.42 1.47 -3.15
N LEU A 75 -8.60 2.49 -3.36
CA LEU A 75 -9.02 3.76 -3.97
C LEU A 75 -10.18 4.49 -3.26
N LEU A 76 -10.37 4.31 -1.95
CA LEU A 76 -11.45 4.97 -1.20
C LEU A 76 -11.09 6.36 -0.64
N GLY A 77 -9.93 6.90 -1.02
CA GLY A 77 -9.46 8.22 -0.64
C GLY A 77 -8.32 8.22 0.38
N TYR A 78 -7.57 9.32 0.40
CA TYR A 78 -6.42 9.54 1.26
C TYR A 78 -6.63 10.72 2.22
N ASP A 79 -6.19 10.60 3.47
CA ASP A 79 -6.11 11.72 4.41
C ASP A 79 -5.03 11.49 5.45
N ILE A 80 -4.13 12.47 5.57
CA ILE A 80 -2.99 12.42 6.50
C ILE A 80 -3.39 12.37 7.98
N SER A 81 -4.64 12.73 8.31
CA SER A 81 -5.17 12.68 9.66
C SER A 81 -5.97 11.41 9.98
N SER A 82 -6.07 10.49 9.01
CA SER A 82 -6.87 9.27 9.10
C SER A 82 -6.02 8.04 9.40
N ILE A 83 -6.59 7.09 10.13
CA ILE A 83 -5.91 5.88 10.59
C ILE A 83 -6.85 4.70 10.37
N LEU A 84 -6.42 3.71 9.58
CA LEU A 84 -7.18 2.54 9.15
C LEU A 84 -8.40 2.88 8.27
N THR A 85 -8.62 2.09 7.22
CA THR A 85 -9.81 2.24 6.37
C THR A 85 -11.07 1.65 6.99
N HIS A 86 -10.93 0.80 8.00
CA HIS A 86 -12.02 0.18 8.74
C HIS A 86 -11.56 -0.22 10.15
N ASP A 87 -12.54 -0.44 11.04
CA ASP A 87 -12.29 -1.05 12.34
C ASP A 87 -11.75 -2.47 12.15
N ILE A 88 -10.72 -2.84 12.91
CA ILE A 88 -10.12 -4.19 12.86
C ILE A 88 -10.33 -4.88 14.20
N GLU A 89 -10.97 -6.04 14.18
CA GLU A 89 -11.08 -6.90 15.37
C GLU A 89 -9.71 -7.48 15.71
N TYR A 90 -9.25 -7.28 16.93
CA TYR A 90 -7.96 -7.75 17.43
C TYR A 90 -8.17 -9.01 18.29
N HIS A 91 -8.63 -10.07 17.63
CA HIS A 91 -9.02 -11.32 18.28
C HIS A 91 -9.99 -11.08 19.46
N THR A 92 -9.81 -11.78 20.58
CA THR A 92 -10.62 -11.59 21.80
C THR A 92 -10.23 -10.36 22.62
N PHE A 93 -9.23 -9.58 22.19
CA PHE A 93 -8.75 -8.40 22.91
C PHE A 93 -9.50 -7.11 22.53
N GLY A 94 -10.54 -7.23 21.69
CA GLY A 94 -11.43 -6.14 21.26
C GLY A 94 -11.01 -5.51 19.94
N THR A 95 -11.59 -4.37 19.61
CA THR A 95 -11.40 -3.70 18.31
C THR A 95 -10.31 -2.62 18.36
N ILE A 96 -9.52 -2.50 17.30
CA ILE A 96 -8.70 -1.32 16.98
C ILE A 96 -9.54 -0.42 16.08
N LYS A 97 -9.87 0.78 16.56
CA LYS A 97 -10.80 1.69 15.88
C LYS A 97 -10.14 2.49 14.78
N ALA A 98 -10.81 2.57 13.64
CA ALA A 98 -10.47 3.48 12.57
C ALA A 98 -10.76 4.94 12.97
N ARG A 99 -10.06 5.87 12.32
CA ARG A 99 -10.29 7.30 12.41
C ARG A 99 -10.53 7.85 11.01
N HIS A 100 -11.74 8.37 10.80
CA HIS A 100 -12.23 8.91 9.52
C HIS A 100 -12.23 7.89 8.37
N ALA A 101 -12.62 6.65 8.66
CA ALA A 101 -12.90 5.65 7.62
C ALA A 101 -13.80 6.22 6.50
N PRO A 102 -13.58 5.85 5.23
CA PRO A 102 -12.65 4.82 4.75
C PRO A 102 -11.24 5.34 4.40
N LEU A 103 -10.87 6.53 4.88
CA LEU A 103 -9.60 7.15 4.52
C LEU A 103 -8.46 6.59 5.37
N THR A 104 -7.26 6.52 4.81
CA THR A 104 -6.05 6.13 5.56
C THR A 104 -4.82 6.84 5.01
N MET A 105 -3.78 6.94 5.83
CA MET A 105 -2.49 7.56 5.47
C MET A 105 -1.39 6.51 5.25
N CYS A 106 -0.26 6.88 4.64
CA CYS A 106 0.77 5.92 4.20
C CYS A 106 1.41 5.08 5.32
N VAL A 107 1.70 5.68 6.49
CA VAL A 107 2.22 4.94 7.66
C VAL A 107 1.13 4.10 8.35
N ALA A 108 -0.11 4.58 8.40
CA ALA A 108 -1.25 3.82 8.90
C ALA A 108 -1.60 2.64 8.00
N ALA A 109 -1.42 2.79 6.68
CA ALA A 109 -1.59 1.74 5.70
C ALA A 109 -0.63 0.56 5.95
N GLN A 110 0.63 0.81 6.34
CA GLN A 110 1.55 -0.28 6.68
C GLN A 110 1.11 -1.02 7.95
N MET A 111 0.61 -0.28 8.94
CA MET A 111 0.03 -0.86 10.15
C MET A 111 -1.21 -1.70 9.84
N GLU A 112 -2.09 -1.22 8.96
CA GLU A 112 -3.30 -1.93 8.50
C GLU A 112 -2.98 -3.21 7.74
N ILE A 113 -1.94 -3.20 6.91
CA ILE A 113 -1.43 -4.39 6.23
C ILE A 113 -0.97 -5.44 7.25
N ILE A 114 -0.21 -5.04 8.29
CA ILE A 114 0.24 -5.97 9.34
C ILE A 114 -0.95 -6.55 10.11
N LEU A 115 -1.90 -5.71 10.53
CA LEU A 115 -3.09 -6.14 11.28
C LEU A 115 -3.97 -7.09 10.46
N THR A 116 -4.17 -6.80 9.17
CA THR A 116 -4.90 -7.68 8.25
C THR A 116 -4.15 -8.99 8.03
N ALA A 117 -2.81 -8.95 7.93
CA ALA A 117 -2.00 -10.15 7.79
C ALA A 117 -2.07 -11.05 9.04
N PHE A 118 -2.18 -10.48 10.24
CA PHE A 118 -2.41 -11.23 11.48
C PHE A 118 -3.74 -11.96 11.48
N ASP A 119 -4.82 -11.29 11.08
CA ASP A 119 -6.14 -11.90 10.99
C ASP A 119 -6.16 -13.08 10.02
N LEU A 120 -5.63 -12.87 8.81
CA LEU A 120 -5.53 -13.93 7.80
C LEU A 120 -4.66 -15.10 8.26
N TYR A 121 -3.52 -14.83 8.92
CA TYR A 121 -2.66 -15.87 9.47
C TYR A 121 -3.37 -16.69 10.54
N ALA A 122 -3.96 -16.05 11.52
CA ALA A 122 -4.60 -16.72 12.64
C ALA A 122 -5.83 -17.52 12.18
N ALA A 123 -6.62 -16.98 11.26
CA ALA A 123 -7.78 -17.67 10.70
C ALA A 123 -7.40 -18.92 9.89
N GLU A 124 -6.33 -18.86 9.11
CA GLU A 124 -5.91 -19.99 8.26
C GLU A 124 -5.13 -21.06 9.02
N THR A 125 -4.34 -20.68 10.01
CA THR A 125 -3.43 -21.60 10.72
C THR A 125 -3.97 -22.07 12.07
N GLY A 126 -4.92 -21.34 12.66
CA GLY A 126 -5.34 -21.51 14.04
C GLY A 126 -4.29 -21.04 15.07
N ASP A 127 -3.18 -20.44 14.62
CA ASP A 127 -2.16 -19.88 15.49
C ASP A 127 -2.45 -18.40 15.81
N TYR A 128 -2.87 -18.16 17.05
CA TYR A 128 -3.19 -16.84 17.58
C TYR A 128 -2.00 -16.18 18.30
N SER A 129 -0.79 -16.75 18.21
CA SER A 129 0.42 -16.23 18.87
C SER A 129 0.72 -14.78 18.52
N VAL A 130 0.35 -14.33 17.32
CA VAL A 130 0.54 -12.94 16.86
C VAL A 130 -0.09 -11.91 17.80
N TYR A 131 -1.27 -12.20 18.33
CA TYR A 131 -2.00 -11.32 19.25
C TYR A 131 -1.45 -11.34 20.67
N ASN A 132 -0.81 -12.43 21.06
CA ASN A 132 -0.19 -12.56 22.39
C ASN A 132 1.18 -11.88 22.43
N TYR A 133 1.90 -11.88 21.30
CA TYR A 133 3.21 -11.26 21.21
C TYR A 133 3.12 -9.73 21.23
N LEU A 134 2.22 -9.14 20.42
CA LEU A 134 1.95 -7.71 20.43
C LEU A 134 0.60 -7.42 21.09
N PRO A 135 0.56 -6.74 22.25
CA PRO A 135 -0.71 -6.34 22.84
C PRO A 135 -1.40 -5.30 21.96
N LYS A 136 -2.74 -5.30 21.94
CA LYS A 136 -3.57 -4.35 21.16
C LYS A 136 -3.11 -2.89 21.30
N ARG A 137 -2.74 -2.49 22.52
CA ARG A 137 -2.22 -1.15 22.84
C ARG A 137 -1.07 -0.72 21.93
N SER A 138 -0.22 -1.64 21.48
CA SER A 138 0.92 -1.37 20.62
C SER A 138 0.54 -0.74 19.27
N PHE A 139 -0.72 -0.95 18.83
CA PHE A 139 -1.30 -0.36 17.62
C PHE A 139 -2.13 0.90 17.90
N GLU A 140 -2.38 1.23 19.17
CA GLU A 140 -3.22 2.37 19.57
C GLU A 140 -2.34 3.55 20.01
N GLY A 141 -1.30 3.27 20.79
CA GLY A 141 -0.37 4.25 21.37
C GLY A 141 0.76 4.70 20.44
N LEU A 142 1.55 5.66 20.92
CA LEU A 142 2.69 6.27 20.21
C LEU A 142 3.96 6.32 21.07
N ALA A 143 3.97 5.62 22.21
CA ALA A 143 5.13 5.51 23.08
C ALA A 143 6.20 4.60 22.45
N ILE A 144 7.40 4.60 23.03
CA ILE A 144 8.49 3.70 22.62
C ILE A 144 8.13 2.22 22.76
N THR A 145 7.20 1.87 23.66
CA THR A 145 6.71 0.49 23.81
C THR A 145 5.61 0.12 22.82
N ASP A 146 5.18 1.06 21.95
CA ASP A 146 4.08 0.88 21.01
C ASP A 146 4.62 0.84 19.57
N LEU A 147 4.36 -0.25 18.84
CA LEU A 147 4.82 -0.47 17.47
C LEU A 147 4.42 0.69 16.56
N LYS A 148 3.20 1.19 16.71
CA LYS A 148 2.70 2.34 15.96
C LYS A 148 3.58 3.58 16.14
N GLY A 149 4.14 3.82 17.33
CA GLY A 149 5.10 4.89 17.58
C GLY A 149 6.35 4.78 16.70
N HIS A 150 6.85 3.56 16.49
CA HIS A 150 8.01 3.32 15.62
C HIS A 150 7.65 3.41 14.13
N ILE A 151 6.48 2.91 13.71
CA ILE A 151 6.00 3.00 12.32
C ILE A 151 5.85 4.46 11.88
N TRP A 152 5.48 5.34 12.81
CA TRP A 152 5.32 6.79 12.58
C TRP A 152 6.63 7.56 12.38
N VAL A 153 7.76 6.86 12.30
CA VAL A 153 9.11 7.40 12.13
C VAL A 153 9.51 8.30 13.30
N ASN A 154 10.28 7.72 14.21
CA ASN A 154 10.82 8.41 15.35
C ASN A 154 12.31 8.08 15.51
N HIS A 155 13.16 9.04 15.16
CA HIS A 155 14.62 8.85 15.25
C HIS A 155 15.11 8.68 16.69
N ALA A 156 14.40 9.22 17.70
CA ALA A 156 14.71 8.95 19.10
C ALA A 156 14.47 7.48 19.46
N PHE A 157 13.53 6.83 18.77
CA PHE A 157 13.26 5.39 18.92
C PHE A 157 14.14 4.53 17.98
N LYS A 158 15.08 5.16 17.26
CA LYS A 158 15.90 4.51 16.22
C LYS A 158 15.02 3.79 15.19
N ALA A 159 13.96 4.48 14.75
CA ALA A 159 13.02 3.97 13.77
C ALA A 159 12.86 4.96 12.61
N ASP A 160 13.48 4.62 11.47
CA ASP A 160 13.36 5.39 10.21
C ASP A 160 12.18 4.88 9.35
N GLY A 161 11.45 3.88 9.84
CA GLY A 161 10.34 3.29 9.11
C GLY A 161 9.80 1.99 9.69
N THR A 162 8.91 1.37 8.91
CA THR A 162 8.23 0.12 9.30
C THR A 162 9.22 -1.02 9.47
N ALA A 163 10.28 -1.10 8.66
CA ALA A 163 11.28 -2.14 8.81
C ALA A 163 12.02 -2.05 10.16
N ASP A 164 12.40 -0.84 10.58
CA ASP A 164 13.00 -0.64 11.90
C ASP A 164 12.01 -0.89 13.04
N ALA A 165 10.75 -0.51 12.87
CA ALA A 165 9.72 -0.84 13.84
C ALA A 165 9.67 -2.35 14.08
N LEU A 166 9.61 -3.15 13.01
CA LEU A 166 9.60 -4.61 13.10
C LEU A 166 10.87 -5.15 13.77
N ILE A 167 12.05 -4.64 13.42
CA ILE A 167 13.33 -5.06 14.01
C ILE A 167 13.38 -4.73 15.52
N ASN A 168 12.97 -3.52 15.90
CA ASN A 168 12.96 -3.07 17.30
C ASN A 168 12.03 -3.92 18.17
N PHE A 169 10.98 -4.49 17.59
CA PHE A 169 10.03 -5.40 18.25
C PHE A 169 10.39 -6.88 18.03
N GLY A 170 11.58 -7.20 17.54
CA GLY A 170 12.04 -8.59 17.38
C GLY A 170 11.26 -9.40 16.33
N MET A 171 10.56 -8.72 15.43
CA MET A 171 9.66 -9.30 14.42
C MET A 171 10.19 -9.16 13.00
N GLY A 172 11.34 -8.52 12.81
CA GLY A 172 11.87 -8.21 11.49
C GLY A 172 13.37 -8.32 11.41
N GLU A 173 13.86 -8.34 10.18
CA GLU A 173 15.28 -8.23 9.87
C GLU A 173 15.52 -7.25 8.73
N ARG A 174 16.73 -6.67 8.74
CA ARG A 174 17.16 -5.75 7.70
C ARG A 174 17.38 -6.48 6.38
N ARG A 175 16.99 -5.85 5.28
CA ARG A 175 17.24 -6.36 3.94
C ARG A 175 17.70 -5.23 3.04
N THR A 176 18.77 -5.44 2.30
CA THR A 176 19.25 -4.45 1.34
C THR A 176 18.29 -4.34 0.15
N PHE A 177 18.23 -3.18 -0.51
CA PHE A 177 17.29 -2.94 -1.61
C PHE A 177 17.40 -3.99 -2.73
N ASP A 178 18.61 -4.43 -3.07
CA ASP A 178 18.90 -5.43 -4.12
C ASP A 178 18.44 -6.86 -3.77
N ARG A 179 18.01 -7.08 -2.52
CA ARG A 179 17.55 -8.37 -2.01
C ARG A 179 16.07 -8.38 -1.62
N LEU A 180 15.36 -7.26 -1.81
CA LEU A 180 13.94 -7.17 -1.50
C LEU A 180 13.12 -8.25 -2.23
N LEU A 181 12.18 -8.82 -1.49
CA LEU A 181 11.18 -9.75 -1.95
C LEU A 181 9.79 -9.09 -1.85
N PRO A 182 8.83 -9.49 -2.68
CA PRO A 182 7.45 -9.00 -2.57
C PRO A 182 6.91 -9.20 -1.15
N GLY A 183 6.31 -8.17 -0.56
CA GLY A 183 5.84 -8.16 0.83
C GLY A 183 6.82 -7.55 1.83
N ASP A 184 8.02 -7.14 1.41
CA ASP A 184 8.95 -6.40 2.26
C ASP A 184 8.51 -4.94 2.44
N PHE A 185 8.85 -4.35 3.58
CA PHE A 185 8.49 -2.97 3.90
C PHE A 185 9.63 -2.01 3.50
N VAL A 186 9.23 -0.86 2.95
CA VAL A 186 10.14 0.19 2.51
C VAL A 186 9.63 1.54 2.98
N ASN A 187 10.48 2.31 3.68
CA ASN A 187 10.27 3.75 3.80
C ASN A 187 11.23 4.47 2.84
N ILE A 188 10.67 5.28 1.95
CA ILE A 188 11.39 6.05 0.96
C ILE A 188 11.49 7.52 1.38
N ASN A 189 12.62 8.13 1.05
CA ASN A 189 12.79 9.58 1.08
C ASN A 189 13.00 10.11 -0.34
N ARG A 190 12.51 11.32 -0.60
CA ARG A 190 12.62 12.00 -1.90
C ARG A 190 13.58 13.16 -1.84
N THR A 191 14.15 13.53 -3.00
CA THR A 191 14.98 14.74 -3.11
C THR A 191 14.18 16.03 -2.86
N THR A 192 12.85 15.95 -2.89
CA THR A 192 11.90 17.02 -2.54
C THR A 192 11.66 17.17 -1.02
N ARG A 193 12.40 16.42 -0.18
CA ARG A 193 12.29 16.42 1.29
C ARG A 193 10.92 15.97 1.81
N THR A 194 10.33 14.98 1.12
CA THR A 194 9.16 14.25 1.59
C THR A 194 9.49 12.77 1.68
N GLY A 195 8.69 12.02 2.44
CA GLY A 195 8.82 10.58 2.60
C GLY A 195 7.54 9.83 2.30
N HIS A 196 7.63 8.50 2.29
CA HIS A 196 6.49 7.61 2.11
C HIS A 196 6.80 6.23 2.70
N ALA A 197 5.81 5.59 3.31
CA ALA A 197 5.90 4.21 3.77
C ALA A 197 5.12 3.31 2.82
N VAL A 198 5.73 2.22 2.35
CA VAL A 198 5.17 1.36 1.30
C VAL A 198 5.55 -0.11 1.51
N THR A 199 4.79 -1.01 0.90
CA THR A 199 5.17 -2.42 0.77
C THR A 199 5.66 -2.70 -0.64
N PHE A 200 6.85 -3.29 -0.77
CA PHE A 200 7.49 -3.64 -2.03
C PHE A 200 6.76 -4.79 -2.73
N ILE A 201 6.53 -4.66 -4.04
CA ILE A 201 5.88 -5.68 -4.89
C ILE A 201 6.87 -6.28 -5.89
N GLY A 202 7.84 -5.50 -6.38
CA GLY A 202 8.89 -6.00 -7.25
C GLY A 202 9.61 -4.89 -8.01
N TYR A 203 10.75 -5.21 -8.61
CA TYR A 203 11.54 -4.25 -9.36
C TYR A 203 10.89 -3.90 -10.69
N ILE A 204 11.13 -2.68 -11.18
CA ILE A 204 10.62 -2.23 -12.48
C ILE A 204 11.74 -1.68 -13.36
N SER A 205 11.57 -1.89 -14.67
CA SER A 205 12.39 -1.25 -15.71
C SER A 205 11.87 0.13 -16.09
N LYS A 206 12.59 0.83 -16.98
CA LYS A 206 12.21 2.16 -17.50
C LYS A 206 10.82 2.25 -18.15
N THR A 207 10.24 1.12 -18.58
CA THR A 207 8.89 1.06 -19.16
C THR A 207 7.82 0.65 -18.16
N GLY A 208 8.17 0.47 -16.89
CA GLY A 208 7.27 -0.08 -15.87
C GLY A 208 7.08 -1.61 -15.96
N LYS A 209 7.82 -2.32 -16.83
CA LYS A 209 7.80 -3.79 -16.84
C LYS A 209 8.41 -4.33 -15.54
N MET A 210 7.70 -5.24 -14.88
CA MET A 210 8.19 -5.98 -13.70
C MET A 210 9.41 -6.83 -14.07
N LEU A 211 10.43 -6.77 -13.21
CA LEU A 211 11.66 -7.53 -13.34
C LEU A 211 11.72 -8.62 -12.26
N PRO A 212 12.27 -9.82 -12.57
CA PRO A 212 12.29 -10.93 -11.64
C PRO A 212 13.30 -10.74 -10.49
N SER A 213 14.30 -9.88 -10.65
CA SER A 213 15.36 -9.64 -9.67
C SER A 213 15.98 -8.25 -9.86
N TYR A 214 16.78 -7.82 -8.89
CA TYR A 214 17.58 -6.62 -9.02
C TYR A 214 18.65 -6.77 -10.12
N GLY A 215 18.98 -5.69 -10.82
CA GLY A 215 19.94 -5.69 -11.93
C GLY A 215 20.09 -4.33 -12.60
N ALA A 216 20.87 -4.28 -13.68
CA ALA A 216 21.21 -3.03 -14.39
C ALA A 216 19.99 -2.32 -14.99
N ASP A 217 18.92 -3.05 -15.32
CA ASP A 217 17.70 -2.50 -15.91
C ASP A 217 16.73 -1.89 -14.89
N VAL A 218 17.02 -2.04 -13.58
CA VAL A 218 16.16 -1.53 -12.51
C VAL A 218 16.27 -0.02 -12.41
N VAL A 219 15.13 0.66 -12.57
CA VAL A 219 15.03 2.12 -12.36
C VAL A 219 14.29 2.49 -11.08
N GLY A 220 13.70 1.51 -10.41
CA GLY A 220 12.80 1.71 -9.29
C GLY A 220 12.06 0.43 -8.92
N PHE A 221 10.88 0.56 -8.32
CA PHE A 221 10.06 -0.58 -7.92
C PHE A 221 8.56 -0.28 -7.90
N LYS A 222 7.76 -1.34 -8.08
CA LYS A 222 6.34 -1.34 -7.81
C LYS A 222 6.10 -1.54 -6.33
N TYR A 223 5.15 -0.79 -5.78
CA TYR A 223 4.77 -0.88 -4.38
C TYR A 223 3.25 -0.80 -4.21
N PHE A 224 2.79 -1.15 -3.01
CA PHE A 224 1.43 -0.93 -2.53
C PHE A 224 1.46 -0.05 -1.26
N SER A 225 0.61 0.96 -1.20
CA SER A 225 0.43 1.84 -0.03
C SER A 225 -0.82 2.72 -0.19
N SER A 226 -1.06 3.63 0.75
CA SER A 226 -2.07 4.68 0.65
C SER A 226 -1.45 6.04 0.34
N GLN A 227 -1.94 6.70 -0.72
CA GLN A 227 -1.50 8.02 -1.18
C GLN A 227 -2.56 8.69 -2.06
N GLY A 228 -2.32 9.95 -2.44
CA GLY A 228 -3.11 10.69 -3.41
C GLY A 228 -4.13 11.63 -2.77
N LEU A 229 -5.25 11.82 -3.46
CA LEU A 229 -6.26 12.80 -3.07
C LEU A 229 -7.33 12.19 -2.14
N ARG A 230 -8.12 13.06 -1.50
CA ARG A 230 -9.15 12.65 -0.55
C ARG A 230 -10.31 11.95 -1.24
N GLU A 231 -10.57 12.30 -2.48
CA GLU A 231 -11.67 11.81 -3.29
C GLU A 231 -11.50 10.32 -3.65
N ALA A 232 -12.58 9.56 -3.54
CA ALA A 232 -12.60 8.17 -3.99
C ALA A 232 -12.26 8.08 -5.49
N GLY A 233 -11.48 7.07 -5.87
CA GLY A 233 -10.90 6.90 -7.20
C GLY A 233 -9.63 7.72 -7.44
N GLN A 234 -9.29 8.67 -6.56
CA GLN A 234 -8.14 9.58 -6.75
C GLN A 234 -7.03 9.38 -5.71
N GLY A 235 -7.31 8.72 -4.59
CA GLY A 235 -6.33 8.29 -3.60
C GLY A 235 -6.79 7.13 -2.73
N GLY A 236 -6.02 6.80 -1.70
CA GLY A 236 -6.22 5.63 -0.84
C GLY A 236 -5.28 4.48 -1.20
N PHE A 237 -5.64 3.26 -0.81
CA PHE A 237 -4.87 2.06 -1.13
C PHE A 237 -4.75 1.82 -2.64
N ASP A 238 -3.52 1.79 -3.15
CA ASP A 238 -3.23 1.68 -4.57
C ASP A 238 -1.82 1.11 -4.85
N TYR A 239 -1.66 0.57 -6.07
CA TYR A 239 -0.38 0.14 -6.61
C TYR A 239 0.29 1.25 -7.42
N ARG A 240 1.54 1.58 -7.10
CA ARG A 240 2.27 2.66 -7.78
C ARG A 240 3.72 2.30 -8.04
N TYR A 241 4.39 3.16 -8.81
CA TYR A 241 5.78 3.01 -9.20
C TYR A 241 6.67 4.06 -8.55
N ALA A 242 7.54 3.64 -7.63
CA ALA A 242 8.64 4.45 -7.14
C ALA A 242 9.76 4.47 -8.17
N VAL A 243 10.20 5.66 -8.59
CA VAL A 243 11.30 5.84 -9.56
C VAL A 243 12.44 6.60 -8.90
N PHE A 244 13.65 6.04 -8.97
CA PHE A 244 14.82 6.70 -8.40
C PHE A 244 15.18 7.96 -9.17
N SER A 245 15.54 9.02 -8.43
CA SER A 245 15.81 10.37 -8.95
C SER A 245 16.81 10.41 -10.10
N LYS A 246 17.84 9.55 -10.09
CA LYS A 246 18.85 9.44 -11.15
C LYS A 246 18.27 9.04 -12.53
N HIS A 247 17.05 8.50 -12.56
CA HIS A 247 16.36 8.09 -13.78
C HIS A 247 15.25 9.07 -14.21
N GLY A 248 15.11 10.21 -13.52
CA GLY A 248 14.06 11.18 -13.79
C GLY A 248 12.66 10.62 -13.48
N CYS A 249 11.72 10.87 -14.39
CA CYS A 249 10.32 10.45 -14.25
C CYS A 249 9.77 9.98 -15.61
N PRO A 250 10.14 8.78 -16.07
CA PRO A 250 9.71 8.26 -17.38
C PRO A 250 8.20 7.99 -17.37
N GLU A 251 7.58 8.01 -18.54
CA GLU A 251 6.18 7.59 -18.68
C GLU A 251 6.03 6.10 -18.36
N MET A 252 4.98 5.74 -17.62
CA MET A 252 4.72 4.39 -17.16
C MET A 252 3.21 4.13 -17.05
N PRO A 253 2.76 2.85 -17.06
CA PRO A 253 1.34 2.51 -17.04
C PRO A 253 0.60 2.74 -15.72
N TYR A 254 1.31 3.00 -14.61
CA TYR A 254 0.74 3.30 -13.30
C TYR A 254 1.21 4.67 -12.82
N LYS A 255 0.48 5.26 -11.87
CA LYS A 255 0.90 6.49 -11.19
C LYS A 255 2.29 6.35 -10.59
N ARG A 256 3.07 7.42 -10.70
CA ARG A 256 4.48 7.45 -10.37
C ARG A 256 4.76 8.29 -9.15
N ASP A 257 5.74 7.80 -8.42
CA ASP A 257 6.34 8.42 -7.29
C ASP A 257 7.82 8.66 -7.63
N CYS A 258 8.08 9.80 -8.26
CA CYS A 258 9.40 10.13 -8.77
C CYS A 258 10.26 10.84 -7.71
N ASN A 259 11.54 11.03 -8.02
CA ASN A 259 12.52 11.66 -7.14
C ASN A 259 12.90 10.85 -5.89
N VAL A 260 12.63 9.55 -5.88
CA VAL A 260 13.02 8.65 -4.78
C VAL A 260 14.54 8.58 -4.69
N ILE A 261 15.09 8.70 -3.50
CA ILE A 261 16.51 8.58 -3.26
C ILE A 261 16.87 7.09 -3.24
N TYR A 262 17.74 6.67 -4.15
CA TYR A 262 18.42 5.38 -4.02
C TYR A 262 19.58 5.55 -3.02
N SER A 263 19.60 4.73 -1.98
CA SER A 263 20.69 4.71 -1.00
C SER A 263 20.85 3.34 -0.38
N THR A 264 22.07 2.99 0.01
CA THR A 264 22.34 1.86 0.92
C THR A 264 22.20 2.25 2.38
N ASP A 265 22.15 3.55 2.67
CA ASP A 265 21.90 4.10 3.99
C ASP A 265 20.40 4.02 4.31
N GLN A 266 20.11 3.35 5.43
CA GLN A 266 18.78 3.04 5.91
C GLN A 266 18.01 4.25 6.41
N LEU A 267 18.70 5.37 6.62
CA LEU A 267 18.06 6.66 6.86
C LEU A 267 17.30 7.18 5.63
N TYR A 268 17.79 6.88 4.42
CA TYR A 268 17.22 7.39 3.17
C TYR A 268 16.35 6.37 2.42
N LEU A 269 16.67 5.09 2.58
CA LEU A 269 15.93 3.98 2.00
C LEU A 269 15.83 2.84 3.01
N ASN A 270 14.92 3.00 3.96
CA ASN A 270 14.69 2.05 5.04
C ASN A 270 14.02 0.80 4.46
N THR A 271 14.63 -0.37 4.63
CA THR A 271 14.25 -1.60 3.94
C THR A 271 14.37 -2.80 4.86
N GLY A 272 13.36 -3.66 4.88
CA GLY A 272 13.39 -4.87 5.69
C GLY A 272 12.16 -5.73 5.53
N THR A 273 12.20 -6.87 6.19
CA THR A 273 11.22 -7.94 6.04
C THR A 273 10.67 -8.36 7.39
N MET A 274 9.42 -8.82 7.40
CA MET A 274 8.78 -9.34 8.58
C MET A 274 9.04 -10.85 8.67
N LEU A 275 9.52 -11.29 9.82
CA LEU A 275 9.70 -12.70 10.14
C LEU A 275 8.34 -13.34 10.45
N ALA A 276 8.20 -14.63 10.18
CA ALA A 276 7.05 -15.41 10.62
C ALA A 276 7.06 -15.56 12.16
N PRO A 277 5.90 -15.75 12.82
CA PRO A 277 5.78 -15.75 14.28
C PRO A 277 6.71 -16.72 15.00
N ALA A 278 6.99 -17.88 14.40
CA ALA A 278 7.92 -18.88 14.93
C ALA A 278 9.37 -18.38 15.08
N TYR A 279 9.73 -17.25 14.46
CA TYR A 279 11.08 -16.68 14.46
C TYR A 279 11.17 -15.36 15.24
N TRP A 280 10.09 -14.93 15.90
CA TRP A 280 10.12 -13.72 16.71
C TRP A 280 10.90 -13.93 18.01
N THR A 281 11.67 -12.92 18.40
CA THR A 281 12.69 -13.07 19.46
C THR A 281 12.21 -12.72 20.85
N GLY A 282 11.03 -12.12 20.99
CA GLY A 282 10.52 -11.59 22.26
C GLY A 282 11.18 -10.28 22.70
N VAL A 283 12.05 -9.71 21.86
CA VAL A 283 12.65 -8.40 22.12
C VAL A 283 11.57 -7.33 22.00
N MET A 284 11.45 -6.50 23.04
CA MET A 284 10.54 -5.36 23.08
C MET A 284 11.33 -4.12 23.51
N PRO A 285 11.07 -2.94 22.89
CA PRO A 285 11.66 -1.71 23.38
C PRO A 285 11.21 -1.43 24.81
N GLN A 286 12.10 -0.87 25.61
CA GLN A 286 11.81 -0.45 26.98
C GLN A 286 11.96 1.06 27.09
N ALA A 287 11.11 1.69 27.91
CA ALA A 287 11.24 3.11 28.22
C ALA A 287 12.47 3.32 29.11
N ALA A 288 13.53 3.90 28.54
CA ALA A 288 14.69 4.36 29.28
C ALA A 288 14.41 5.77 29.86
N GLY A 289 13.55 5.85 30.88
CA GLY A 289 13.19 7.11 31.56
C GLY A 289 12.06 7.91 30.90
N GLU A 290 11.62 8.98 31.59
CA GLU A 290 10.47 9.84 31.22
C GLU A 290 10.68 10.68 29.94
N GLU A 291 11.90 10.71 29.39
CA GLU A 291 12.30 11.68 28.36
C GLU A 291 11.94 11.30 26.92
N ALA A 292 11.55 10.05 26.65
CA ALA A 292 11.37 9.58 25.27
C ALA A 292 10.16 10.21 24.55
N GLY A 293 9.20 10.80 25.29
CA GLY A 293 8.00 11.43 24.74
C GLY A 293 7.13 10.49 23.91
N GLU A 294 6.02 11.02 23.38
CA GLU A 294 5.23 10.33 22.36
C GLU A 294 5.69 10.74 20.96
N THR A 295 5.60 9.82 20.02
CA THR A 295 5.93 10.11 18.62
C THR A 295 4.95 11.13 18.04
N VAL A 296 5.47 12.14 17.34
CA VAL A 296 4.68 13.11 16.58
C VAL A 296 4.99 12.96 15.10
N LEU A 297 3.96 12.72 14.29
CA LEU A 297 4.11 12.63 12.84
C LEU A 297 4.54 13.97 12.24
N ASN A 298 5.59 13.95 11.43
CA ASN A 298 5.91 15.06 10.55
C ASN A 298 5.01 15.05 9.30
N ARG A 299 3.86 15.77 9.38
CA ARG A 299 2.85 15.83 8.31
C ARG A 299 3.30 16.53 7.03
N SER A 300 4.29 17.43 7.10
CA SER A 300 4.82 18.08 5.89
C SER A 300 5.77 17.15 5.15
N PHE A 301 6.48 16.29 5.90
CA PHE A 301 7.35 15.27 5.33
C PHE A 301 6.55 14.09 4.77
N PHE A 302 5.61 13.53 5.53
CA PHE A 302 4.67 12.52 5.05
C PHE A 302 3.39 13.22 4.62
N ASN A 303 3.28 13.64 3.36
CA ASN A 303 2.08 14.32 2.86
C ASN A 303 1.22 13.45 1.93
N GLY A 304 1.77 12.33 1.45
CA GLY A 304 1.08 11.37 0.56
C GLY A 304 0.78 11.89 -0.83
N ILE A 305 1.35 13.03 -1.24
CA ILE A 305 1.24 13.56 -2.60
C ILE A 305 2.43 13.05 -3.42
N THR A 306 2.14 12.43 -4.55
CA THR A 306 3.16 11.93 -5.48
C THR A 306 3.21 12.79 -6.76
N THR A 307 3.94 12.35 -7.78
CA THR A 307 4.13 13.13 -9.01
C THR A 307 2.86 13.21 -9.86
N ASP A 308 2.00 12.20 -9.78
CA ASP A 308 0.80 12.07 -10.62
C ASP A 308 -0.51 12.23 -9.82
N ASP A 309 -0.50 13.01 -8.73
CA ASP A 309 -1.68 13.38 -7.93
C ASP A 309 -2.02 14.87 -8.04
#